data_AF-A0A3Q0EPC9-F1
#
_entry.id   AF-A0A3Q0EPC9-F1
#
_cell.length_a   1.000
_cell.length_b   1.000
_cell.length_c   1.000
_cell.angle_alpha   90.00
_cell.angle_beta   90.00
_cell.angle_gamma   90.00
#
_symmetry.space_group_name_H-M   'P 1'
#
loop_
_entity.id
_entity.type
_entity.pdbx_description
1 polymer ?
#
loop_
_entity_poly.entity_id
_entity_poly.type
_entity_poly.pdbx_seq_one_letter_code
_entity_poly.pdbx_strand_id
1 'polypeptide(L)'
;MLVTHSHVLKLQLKLVSATRIGTKPLSLFKVWSFFCSKTVERAEEKDHTLNLFLHDIGTTMSSDLNDYKIIKEGEAEILMHAKNEVFYNKTQVNNRDISVAVLRTFISKRKQEHEAMLSKKTKGAPKVPENNEPSELVKEEELDTTPPEDHKSNGECKIEEDISPEEPCSTVEEDSVKVTEECSTTEGQINGSEGKGRRELKPPRVLEALSASGLRSLRYAREVEGIGQVVAVDNDQASVDACRRNIKFNGSVAVSKVESHLADARVYMITHPKEFDVVDLDPYGSPSVFLDSAVQSVVDGGMLMCTATDMAVLCGGNGEVCYSKYGSYPLRGKYCHEMALRIVLACIESHANRYKRYIVPVLSVQMDFYLRVFVRIYTSASAMKNTPLKLSYVYQCTGCDSFHLQPIGRTISKNTSVRYLPGFGPVVPQECTDCGKKFNMGGPIWSAPIHDQEWVTAILADVKSMKDRYPAYDRISAVLTTISEELPDVPLFLSLHNLCATLKCTSPSAIIFRSAVINAGYRISGTHVNPLGLKSDAPMDVIWDIMRCWVKKSSSEASASRSIRKHHPCKGTSSTGQFCSCCSISQQGSS
;
A
#
# COMPACT_ATOMS: atom_id res chain seq x y z
N MET A 1 -32.57 33.79 -14.57
CA MET A 1 -31.93 34.73 -15.52
C MET A 1 -32.03 36.20 -15.11
N LEU A 2 -31.96 36.55 -13.81
CA LEU A 2 -32.08 37.97 -13.36
C LEU A 2 -31.24 38.36 -12.13
N VAL A 3 -30.31 37.51 -11.68
CA VAL A 3 -29.46 37.79 -10.51
C VAL A 3 -27.96 37.88 -10.85
N THR A 4 -27.56 37.45 -12.05
CA THR A 4 -26.16 37.47 -12.51
C THR A 4 -25.74 38.79 -13.19
N HIS A 5 -26.70 39.61 -13.64
CA HIS A 5 -26.40 40.89 -14.32
C HIS A 5 -25.97 42.03 -13.36
N SER A 6 -26.27 41.93 -12.07
CA SER A 6 -25.97 43.01 -11.10
C SER A 6 -24.50 43.03 -10.64
N HIS A 7 -23.80 41.89 -10.70
CA HIS A 7 -22.39 41.80 -10.28
C HIS A 7 -21.41 42.22 -11.39
N VAL A 8 -21.76 42.00 -12.66
CA VAL A 8 -20.94 42.43 -13.81
C VAL A 8 -20.97 43.95 -13.99
N LEU A 9 -22.12 44.59 -13.73
CA LEU A 9 -22.24 46.05 -13.81
C LEU A 9 -21.50 46.78 -12.67
N LYS A 10 -21.40 46.17 -11.48
CA LYS A 10 -20.65 46.73 -10.34
C LYS A 10 -19.13 46.66 -10.51
N LEU A 11 -18.61 45.74 -11.33
CA LEU A 11 -17.18 45.69 -11.68
C LEU A 11 -16.82 46.66 -12.81
N GLN A 12 -17.71 46.88 -13.79
CA GLN A 12 -17.46 47.86 -14.86
C GLN A 12 -17.35 49.31 -14.33
N LEU A 13 -18.13 49.67 -13.31
CA LEU A 13 -18.08 51.00 -12.70
C LEU A 13 -16.82 51.25 -11.83
N LYS A 14 -16.09 50.21 -11.42
CA LYS A 14 -14.81 50.35 -10.68
C LYS A 14 -13.58 50.41 -11.58
N LEU A 15 -13.67 49.97 -12.83
CA LEU A 15 -12.55 50.05 -13.79
C LEU A 15 -12.50 51.37 -14.57
N VAL A 16 -13.59 52.13 -14.62
CA VAL A 16 -13.62 53.47 -15.24
C VAL A 16 -12.94 54.54 -14.37
N SER A 17 -12.66 54.27 -13.09
CA SER A 17 -11.94 55.22 -12.21
C SER A 17 -10.42 55.02 -12.16
N ALA A 18 -9.85 54.06 -12.91
CA ALA A 18 -8.43 53.69 -12.80
C ALA A 18 -7.58 53.94 -14.07
N THR A 19 -8.10 54.67 -15.07
CA THR A 19 -7.34 55.07 -16.27
C THR A 19 -7.14 56.58 -16.33
N ARG A 20 -6.35 57.10 -15.40
CA ARG A 20 -5.46 58.24 -15.65
C ARG A 20 -4.04 57.73 -15.42
N ILE A 21 -3.35 57.46 -16.52
CA ILE A 21 -1.90 57.47 -16.76
C ILE A 21 -1.70 56.56 -17.97
N GLY A 22 -1.29 57.18 -19.07
CA GLY A 22 -1.18 56.52 -20.36
C GLY A 22 -0.09 55.46 -20.39
N THR A 23 -0.39 54.32 -21.00
CA THR A 23 0.48 53.51 -21.86
C THR A 23 -0.36 52.38 -22.49
N LYS A 24 -0.09 52.07 -23.76
CA LYS A 24 -0.90 51.20 -24.63
C LYS A 24 -0.89 49.72 -24.20
N PRO A 25 -2.02 48.97 -24.33
CA PRO A 25 -1.97 47.51 -24.35
C PRO A 25 -2.69 46.93 -25.58
N LEU A 26 -1.95 46.60 -26.65
CA LEU A 26 -2.47 45.87 -27.81
C LEU A 26 -2.20 44.35 -27.77
N SER A 27 -1.51 43.84 -26.74
CA SER A 27 -1.22 42.39 -26.57
C SER A 27 -2.16 41.68 -25.58
N LEU A 28 -2.63 42.36 -24.54
CA LEU A 28 -3.55 41.79 -23.52
C LEU A 28 -4.96 41.56 -24.05
N PHE A 29 -5.42 42.38 -25.00
CA PHE A 29 -6.76 42.26 -25.58
C PHE A 29 -6.93 41.02 -26.46
N LYS A 30 -5.86 40.58 -27.16
CA LYS A 30 -5.90 39.37 -27.99
C LYS A 30 -5.90 38.09 -27.13
N VAL A 31 -5.16 38.08 -26.02
CA VAL A 31 -5.15 36.95 -25.08
C VAL A 31 -6.48 36.84 -24.33
N TRP A 32 -7.06 37.97 -23.92
CA TRP A 32 -8.37 37.99 -23.25
C TRP A 32 -9.52 37.65 -24.19
N SER A 33 -9.49 38.13 -25.44
CA SER A 33 -10.49 37.78 -26.47
C SER A 33 -10.44 36.29 -26.82
N PHE A 34 -9.27 35.68 -26.91
CA PHE A 34 -9.12 34.25 -27.15
C PHE A 34 -9.60 33.40 -25.96
N PHE A 35 -9.32 33.84 -24.72
CA PHE A 35 -9.82 33.17 -23.52
C PHE A 35 -11.34 33.30 -23.40
N CYS A 36 -11.88 34.50 -23.63
CA CYS A 36 -13.31 34.77 -23.58
C CYS A 36 -14.07 33.96 -24.65
N SER A 37 -13.54 33.89 -25.87
CA SER A 37 -14.10 33.07 -26.97
C SER A 37 -14.11 31.59 -26.61
N LYS A 38 -13.04 31.04 -26.03
CA LYS A 38 -13.01 29.63 -25.57
C LYS A 38 -13.95 29.35 -24.39
N THR A 39 -14.18 30.32 -23.50
CA THR A 39 -15.17 30.18 -22.42
C THR A 39 -16.60 30.29 -22.92
N VAL A 40 -16.86 31.13 -23.93
CA VAL A 40 -18.17 31.29 -24.57
C VAL A 40 -18.48 30.07 -25.44
N GLU A 41 -17.53 29.58 -26.25
CA GLU A 41 -17.65 28.31 -26.99
C GLU A 41 -17.91 27.14 -26.04
N ARG A 42 -17.21 27.05 -24.89
CA ARG A 42 -17.49 26.02 -23.86
C ARG A 42 -18.85 26.20 -23.16
N ALA A 43 -19.38 27.40 -23.09
CA ALA A 43 -20.70 27.68 -22.49
C ALA A 43 -21.83 27.37 -23.50
N GLU A 44 -21.63 27.71 -24.77
CA GLU A 44 -22.54 27.41 -25.87
C GLU A 44 -22.55 25.90 -26.18
N GLU A 45 -21.40 25.23 -26.16
CA GLU A 45 -21.31 23.77 -26.32
C GLU A 45 -21.99 23.04 -25.16
N LYS A 46 -21.94 23.61 -23.94
CA LYS A 46 -22.71 23.12 -22.77
C LYS A 46 -24.20 23.35 -22.90
N ASP A 47 -24.66 24.53 -23.34
CA ASP A 47 -26.09 24.79 -23.56
C ASP A 47 -26.64 23.99 -24.74
N HIS A 48 -25.84 23.72 -25.76
CA HIS A 48 -26.23 22.91 -26.91
C HIS A 48 -26.28 21.42 -26.56
N THR A 49 -25.31 20.91 -25.77
CA THR A 49 -25.40 19.55 -25.20
C THR A 49 -26.54 19.43 -24.20
N LEU A 50 -26.85 20.45 -23.41
CA LEU A 50 -28.01 20.48 -22.51
C LEU A 50 -29.34 20.40 -23.29
N ASN A 51 -29.45 21.13 -24.40
CA ASN A 51 -30.65 21.14 -25.24
C ASN A 51 -30.81 19.86 -26.08
N LEU A 52 -29.71 19.28 -26.57
CA LEU A 52 -29.71 17.95 -27.19
C LEU A 52 -30.05 16.85 -26.18
N PHE A 53 -29.58 16.97 -24.94
CA PHE A 53 -29.94 16.12 -23.80
C PHE A 53 -31.43 16.22 -23.44
N LEU A 54 -32.03 17.42 -23.52
CA LEU A 54 -33.46 17.64 -23.31
C LEU A 54 -34.35 17.00 -24.39
N HIS A 55 -33.85 16.89 -25.64
CA HIS A 55 -34.60 16.26 -26.73
C HIS A 55 -34.55 14.73 -26.68
N ASP A 56 -33.41 14.14 -26.29
CA ASP A 56 -33.21 12.69 -26.25
C ASP A 56 -33.81 12.01 -24.99
N ILE A 57 -34.10 12.80 -23.94
CA ILE A 57 -34.87 12.36 -22.75
C ILE A 57 -36.38 12.32 -23.04
N GLY A 58 -36.85 13.04 -24.05
CA GLY A 58 -38.28 13.19 -24.36
C GLY A 58 -39.01 11.90 -24.76
N THR A 59 -38.31 10.79 -25.04
CA THR A 59 -38.96 9.55 -25.48
C THR A 59 -38.90 8.40 -24.47
N THR A 60 -38.10 8.51 -23.40
CA THR A 60 -38.16 7.55 -22.27
C THR A 60 -37.65 8.19 -20.98
N MET A 61 -38.58 8.49 -20.06
CA MET A 61 -38.43 8.88 -18.63
C MET A 61 -38.97 10.29 -18.31
N SER A 62 -40.21 10.32 -17.80
CA SER A 62 -40.73 11.45 -17.05
C SER A 62 -40.04 11.50 -15.67
N SER A 63 -38.97 12.27 -15.53
CA SER A 63 -38.39 12.58 -14.23
C SER A 63 -38.01 14.05 -14.22
N ASP A 64 -38.65 14.84 -13.37
CA ASP A 64 -38.33 16.26 -13.22
C ASP A 64 -36.87 16.43 -12.77
N LEU A 65 -36.11 17.28 -13.46
CA LEU A 65 -34.73 17.64 -13.07
C LEU A 65 -34.65 18.24 -11.64
N ASN A 66 -35.79 18.70 -11.10
CA ASN A 66 -35.92 19.20 -9.72
C ASN A 66 -35.66 18.12 -8.66
N ASP A 67 -35.76 16.83 -9.01
CA ASP A 67 -35.56 15.72 -8.08
C ASP A 67 -34.08 15.33 -7.89
N TYR A 68 -33.16 16.01 -8.57
CA TYR A 68 -31.73 15.71 -8.56
C TYR A 68 -30.89 16.82 -7.93
N LYS A 69 -30.01 16.43 -7.03
CA LYS A 69 -28.93 17.26 -6.51
C LYS A 69 -27.63 16.95 -7.25
N ILE A 70 -27.02 17.98 -7.83
CA ILE A 70 -25.69 17.86 -8.44
C ILE A 70 -24.63 17.83 -7.35
N ILE A 71 -23.78 16.81 -7.36
CA ILE A 71 -22.58 16.74 -6.52
C ILE A 71 -21.37 16.79 -7.43
N LYS A 72 -20.47 17.74 -7.17
CA LYS A 72 -19.20 17.88 -7.86
C LYS A 72 -18.06 17.40 -6.97
N GLU A 73 -17.20 16.55 -7.51
CA GLU A 73 -15.96 16.13 -6.87
C GLU A 73 -14.85 16.03 -7.91
N GLY A 74 -13.76 16.79 -7.71
CA GLY A 74 -12.73 16.94 -8.71
C GLY A 74 -13.32 17.52 -10.00
N GLU A 75 -13.09 16.83 -11.11
CA GLU A 75 -13.63 17.22 -12.42
C GLU A 75 -14.94 16.52 -12.77
N ALA A 76 -15.40 15.55 -11.97
CA ALA A 76 -16.63 14.80 -12.19
C ALA A 76 -17.84 15.43 -11.47
N GLU A 77 -19.00 15.32 -12.11
CA GLU A 77 -20.28 15.78 -11.57
C GLU A 77 -21.31 14.63 -11.63
N ILE A 78 -21.98 14.33 -10.52
CA ILE A 78 -22.99 13.25 -10.48
C ILE A 78 -24.36 13.80 -10.09
N LEU A 79 -25.40 13.20 -10.64
CA LEU A 79 -26.79 13.45 -10.32
C LEU A 79 -27.23 12.50 -9.20
N MET A 80 -27.46 13.05 -8.01
CA MET A 80 -27.98 12.31 -6.86
C MET A 80 -29.48 12.54 -6.73
N HIS A 81 -30.26 11.48 -6.84
CA HIS A 81 -31.71 11.55 -6.67
C HIS A 81 -32.09 11.87 -5.21
N ALA A 82 -33.16 12.63 -4.99
CA ALA A 82 -33.62 13.03 -3.66
C ALA A 82 -33.97 11.85 -2.74
N LYS A 83 -34.38 10.71 -3.30
CA LYS A 83 -34.66 9.47 -2.55
C LYS A 83 -33.39 8.73 -2.09
N ASN A 84 -32.21 9.17 -2.54
CA ASN A 84 -30.89 8.68 -2.14
C ASN A 84 -30.72 7.15 -2.28
N GLU A 85 -31.27 6.58 -3.36
CA GLU A 85 -31.24 5.13 -3.64
C GLU A 85 -29.82 4.62 -3.96
N VAL A 86 -28.93 5.51 -4.41
CA VAL A 86 -27.55 5.18 -4.78
C VAL A 86 -26.58 5.82 -3.79
N PHE A 87 -25.52 5.10 -3.43
CA PHE A 87 -24.61 5.56 -2.39
C PHE A 87 -23.64 6.65 -2.85
N TYR A 88 -23.45 7.64 -1.97
CA TYR A 88 -22.37 8.61 -2.03
C TYR A 88 -21.89 8.92 -0.60
N ASN A 89 -20.57 8.95 -0.40
CA ASN A 89 -19.97 9.35 0.86
C ASN A 89 -18.85 10.37 0.65
N LYS A 90 -19.03 11.56 1.27
CA LYS A 90 -18.08 12.68 1.20
C LYS A 90 -16.75 12.38 1.91
N THR A 91 -16.73 11.50 2.89
CA THR A 91 -15.49 11.13 3.61
C THR A 91 -14.52 10.33 2.72
N GLN A 92 -15.02 9.72 1.63
CA GLN A 92 -14.24 8.95 0.68
C GLN A 92 -13.53 9.81 -0.40
N VAL A 93 -13.61 11.14 -0.33
CA VAL A 93 -12.87 12.05 -1.23
C VAL A 93 -11.36 11.76 -1.15
N ASN A 94 -10.83 11.58 0.08
CA ASN A 94 -9.42 11.23 0.30
C ASN A 94 -9.03 9.93 -0.44
N ASN A 95 -9.90 8.92 -0.42
CA ASN A 95 -9.68 7.61 -1.06
C ASN A 95 -9.65 7.73 -2.59
N ARG A 96 -10.59 8.49 -3.15
CA ARG A 96 -10.67 8.72 -4.60
C ARG A 96 -9.49 9.56 -5.08
N ASP A 97 -9.09 10.59 -4.34
CA ASP A 97 -7.93 11.42 -4.67
C ASP A 97 -6.61 10.63 -4.65
N ILE A 98 -6.38 9.82 -3.62
CA ILE A 98 -5.16 8.99 -3.56
C ILE A 98 -5.16 7.94 -4.68
N SER A 99 -6.32 7.40 -5.06
CA SER A 99 -6.42 6.48 -6.19
C SER A 99 -6.11 7.18 -7.53
N VAL A 100 -6.60 8.41 -7.75
CA VAL A 100 -6.24 9.23 -8.92
C VAL A 100 -4.73 9.51 -8.96
N ALA A 101 -4.12 9.83 -7.81
CA ALA A 101 -2.68 10.08 -7.73
C ALA A 101 -1.84 8.83 -8.07
N VAL A 102 -2.20 7.67 -7.51
CA VAL A 102 -1.54 6.39 -7.81
C VAL A 102 -1.71 6.01 -9.28
N LEU A 103 -2.90 6.20 -9.86
CA LEU A 103 -3.17 5.90 -11.27
C LEU A 103 -2.32 6.76 -12.22
N ARG A 104 -2.18 8.06 -11.95
CA ARG A 104 -1.31 8.94 -12.74
C ARG A 104 0.15 8.45 -12.72
N THR A 105 0.65 8.10 -11.53
CA THR A 105 2.00 7.54 -11.37
C THR A 105 2.14 6.19 -12.09
N PHE A 106 1.11 5.33 -12.01
CA PHE A 106 1.10 4.03 -12.67
C PHE A 106 1.21 4.14 -14.19
N ILE A 107 0.51 5.08 -14.81
CA ILE A 107 0.61 5.32 -16.26
C ILE A 107 2.02 5.75 -16.64
N SER A 108 2.62 6.65 -15.86
CA SER A 108 4.01 7.09 -16.07
C SER A 108 5.00 5.93 -15.94
N LYS A 109 4.92 5.16 -14.84
CA LYS A 109 5.78 3.99 -14.60
C LYS A 109 5.58 2.90 -15.67
N ARG A 110 4.36 2.62 -16.10
CA ARG A 110 4.07 1.65 -17.18
C ARG A 110 4.71 2.06 -18.52
N LYS A 111 4.73 3.35 -18.85
CA LYS A 111 5.45 3.86 -20.02
C LYS A 111 6.95 3.66 -19.90
N GLN A 112 7.53 4.02 -18.74
CA GLN A 112 8.96 3.83 -18.45
C GLN A 112 9.37 2.34 -18.53
N GLU A 113 8.57 1.45 -17.97
CA GLU A 113 8.77 -0.01 -18.03
C GLU A 113 8.76 -0.52 -19.48
N HIS A 114 7.82 -0.04 -20.30
CA HIS A 114 7.73 -0.40 -21.71
C HIS A 114 8.93 0.11 -22.52
N GLU A 115 9.35 1.37 -22.30
CA GLU A 115 10.54 1.96 -22.94
C GLU A 115 11.83 1.23 -22.53
N ALA A 116 11.96 0.88 -21.24
CA ALA A 116 13.06 0.06 -20.74
C ALA A 116 13.08 -1.33 -21.39
N MET A 117 11.92 -1.96 -21.59
CA MET A 117 11.82 -3.24 -22.29
C MET A 117 12.23 -3.13 -23.75
N LEU A 118 11.81 -2.07 -24.45
CA LEU A 118 12.19 -1.82 -25.84
C LEU A 118 13.70 -1.56 -25.97
N SER A 119 14.28 -0.75 -25.09
CA SER A 119 15.72 -0.44 -25.12
C SER A 119 16.60 -1.67 -24.85
N LYS A 120 16.18 -2.57 -23.95
CA LYS A 120 16.86 -3.86 -23.71
C LYS A 120 16.83 -4.76 -24.94
N LYS A 121 15.71 -4.79 -25.69
CA LYS A 121 15.61 -5.55 -26.94
C LYS A 121 16.53 -4.99 -28.05
N THR A 122 16.72 -3.68 -28.11
CA THR A 122 17.62 -3.04 -29.09
C THR A 122 19.11 -3.27 -28.77
N LYS A 123 19.49 -3.38 -27.50
CA LYS A 123 20.88 -3.62 -27.06
C LYS A 123 21.30 -5.11 -27.06
N GLY A 124 20.36 -6.03 -27.28
CA GLY A 124 20.57 -7.48 -27.17
C GLY A 124 21.12 -8.21 -28.41
N ALA A 125 21.80 -7.53 -29.33
CA ALA A 125 22.45 -8.18 -30.48
C ALA A 125 23.89 -7.68 -30.72
N PRO A 126 24.91 -8.30 -30.10
CA PRO A 126 26.26 -8.27 -30.63
C PRO A 126 26.43 -9.43 -31.62
N LYS A 127 26.67 -9.11 -32.90
CA LYS A 127 27.42 -10.01 -33.78
C LYS A 127 28.84 -10.06 -33.20
N VAL A 128 29.27 -11.22 -32.72
CA VAL A 128 30.67 -11.49 -32.37
C VAL A 128 31.47 -11.49 -33.66
N PRO A 129 32.50 -10.64 -33.84
CA PRO A 129 33.63 -10.99 -34.67
C PRO A 129 34.60 -11.81 -33.80
N GLU A 130 34.88 -13.03 -34.23
CA GLU A 130 36.04 -13.78 -33.74
C GLU A 130 37.29 -12.95 -33.99
N ASN A 131 38.06 -12.69 -32.95
CA ASN A 131 39.50 -12.49 -33.07
C ASN A 131 40.19 -12.95 -31.78
N ASN A 132 41.11 -13.89 -31.99
CA ASN A 132 42.02 -14.47 -31.02
C ASN A 132 43.03 -13.43 -30.52
N GLU A 133 43.24 -13.35 -29.21
CA GLU A 133 44.51 -13.67 -28.51
C GLU A 133 44.55 -13.11 -27.06
N PRO A 134 45.35 -13.71 -26.16
CA PRO A 134 45.13 -13.68 -24.71
C PRO A 134 45.90 -12.54 -24.03
N SER A 135 45.33 -11.98 -22.95
CA SER A 135 46.07 -11.09 -22.04
C SER A 135 45.88 -11.46 -20.58
N GLU A 136 46.92 -11.14 -19.83
CA GLU A 136 47.42 -11.78 -18.62
C GLU A 136 46.60 -11.56 -17.34
N LEU A 137 46.76 -12.54 -16.45
CA LEU A 137 46.30 -12.58 -15.07
C LEU A 137 47.03 -11.54 -14.21
N VAL A 138 46.29 -10.68 -13.53
CA VAL A 138 46.80 -9.89 -12.39
C VAL A 138 46.50 -10.66 -11.10
N LYS A 139 47.57 -10.95 -10.36
CA LYS A 139 47.60 -11.53 -9.02
C LYS A 139 47.17 -10.48 -7.99
N GLU A 140 46.36 -10.86 -7.01
CA GLU A 140 46.32 -10.20 -5.70
C GLU A 140 46.62 -11.23 -4.62
N GLU A 141 47.43 -10.78 -3.66
CA GLU A 141 48.24 -11.56 -2.72
C GLU A 141 47.41 -12.07 -1.51
N GLU A 142 47.54 -13.37 -1.21
CA GLU A 142 47.18 -13.95 0.08
C GLU A 142 48.37 -13.82 1.05
N LEU A 143 48.09 -13.35 2.27
CA LEU A 143 49.05 -13.34 3.38
C LEU A 143 48.88 -14.62 4.22
N ASP A 144 49.97 -15.37 4.25
CA ASP A 144 50.19 -16.63 4.94
C ASP A 144 50.44 -16.45 6.45
N THR A 145 49.79 -17.28 7.28
CA THR A 145 50.35 -17.71 8.57
C THR A 145 49.96 -19.16 8.85
N THR A 146 50.96 -20.04 8.79
CA THR A 146 50.98 -21.49 9.08
C THR A 146 50.98 -21.86 10.59
N PRO A 147 50.78 -23.15 10.94
CA PRO A 147 50.22 -23.64 12.21
C PRO A 147 51.26 -24.25 13.18
N PRO A 148 50.80 -24.79 14.33
CA PRO A 148 50.99 -26.23 14.63
C PRO A 148 49.73 -26.80 15.36
N GLU A 149 49.48 -28.09 15.60
CA GLU A 149 50.13 -29.38 15.43
C GLU A 149 49.06 -30.47 15.67
N ASP A 150 49.33 -31.67 15.17
CA ASP A 150 48.55 -32.90 15.31
C ASP A 150 48.25 -33.32 16.76
N HIS A 151 47.02 -33.77 17.02
CA HIS A 151 46.78 -34.91 17.92
C HIS A 151 45.54 -35.69 17.48
N LYS A 152 45.79 -36.93 17.00
CA LYS A 152 44.80 -38.00 16.87
C LYS A 152 44.45 -38.57 18.25
N SER A 153 43.17 -38.81 18.50
CA SER A 153 42.72 -39.97 19.27
C SER A 153 41.31 -40.38 18.87
N ASN A 154 41.19 -41.61 18.36
CA ASN A 154 39.96 -42.36 18.19
C ASN A 154 39.28 -42.61 19.55
N GLY A 155 37.94 -42.61 19.54
CA GLY A 155 37.09 -43.18 20.58
C GLY A 155 35.79 -43.69 19.97
N GLU A 156 35.71 -45.02 19.85
CA GLU A 156 34.54 -45.87 19.60
C GLU A 156 33.39 -45.57 20.62
N CYS A 157 32.11 -45.98 20.55
CA CYS A 157 31.32 -46.89 19.71
C CYS A 157 29.82 -46.77 20.13
N LYS A 158 28.92 -47.28 19.25
CA LYS A 158 27.67 -48.04 19.51
C LYS A 158 26.42 -47.38 20.13
N ILE A 159 25.32 -47.44 19.37
CA ILE A 159 23.98 -47.99 19.74
C ILE A 159 23.39 -48.55 18.42
N GLU A 160 23.52 -49.85 18.11
CA GLU A 160 22.53 -50.94 18.31
C GLU A 160 21.16 -50.71 17.63
N GLU A 161 20.99 -51.40 16.50
CA GLU A 161 19.74 -51.70 15.80
C GLU A 161 19.07 -52.94 16.43
N ASP A 162 17.74 -52.95 16.48
CA ASP A 162 16.95 -54.18 16.56
C ASP A 162 15.87 -54.15 15.45
N ILE A 163 15.78 -55.27 14.74
CA ILE A 163 15.11 -55.47 13.44
C ILE A 163 13.90 -56.42 13.59
N SER A 164 12.70 -55.94 13.22
CA SER A 164 11.56 -56.61 12.51
C SER A 164 10.98 -57.95 13.06
N PRO A 165 10.03 -58.70 12.42
CA PRO A 165 9.26 -58.53 11.17
C PRO A 165 7.72 -58.73 11.38
N GLU A 166 6.77 -58.53 10.44
CA GLU A 166 6.53 -59.22 9.17
C GLU A 166 5.56 -58.45 8.22
N GLU A 167 5.73 -58.79 6.95
CA GLU A 167 5.19 -58.37 5.63
C GLU A 167 3.81 -58.99 5.24
N PRO A 168 3.37 -59.11 3.95
CA PRO A 168 3.37 -58.21 2.76
C PRO A 168 2.02 -58.22 1.99
N CYS A 169 1.87 -57.35 0.96
CA CYS A 169 1.19 -57.65 -0.33
C CYS A 169 1.22 -56.38 -1.22
N SER A 170 1.42 -56.35 -2.54
CA SER A 170 1.96 -57.22 -3.59
C SER A 170 2.12 -56.31 -4.82
N THR A 171 3.11 -56.59 -5.67
CA THR A 171 3.35 -55.95 -6.97
C THR A 171 2.85 -56.84 -8.10
N VAL A 172 2.08 -56.27 -9.04
CA VAL A 172 1.90 -56.59 -10.48
C VAL A 172 0.91 -55.54 -11.02
N GLU A 173 0.93 -54.98 -12.22
CA GLU A 173 1.81 -54.97 -13.41
C GLU A 173 1.37 -53.73 -14.24
N GLU A 174 2.19 -53.32 -15.21
CA GLU A 174 1.98 -52.16 -16.07
C GLU A 174 0.71 -52.24 -16.93
N ASP A 175 0.05 -51.09 -17.14
CA ASP A 175 -0.62 -50.82 -18.42
C ASP A 175 -0.49 -49.34 -18.76
N SER A 176 0.51 -49.05 -19.59
CA SER A 176 0.76 -47.74 -20.17
C SER A 176 -0.26 -47.45 -21.28
N VAL A 177 -1.38 -46.82 -20.92
CA VAL A 177 -2.28 -46.19 -21.88
C VAL A 177 -1.88 -44.73 -22.05
N LYS A 178 -1.26 -44.42 -23.20
CA LYS A 178 -1.11 -43.05 -23.70
C LYS A 178 -2.50 -42.50 -24.02
N VAL A 179 -3.07 -41.72 -23.11
CA VAL A 179 -4.16 -40.79 -23.45
C VAL A 179 -3.52 -39.43 -23.73
N THR A 180 -3.39 -39.13 -25.02
CA THR A 180 -3.17 -37.78 -25.53
C THR A 180 -4.41 -36.96 -25.23
N GLU A 181 -4.37 -36.08 -24.23
CA GLU A 181 -5.34 -34.99 -24.11
C GLU A 181 -4.77 -33.73 -24.75
N GLU A 182 -5.33 -33.46 -25.93
CA GLU A 182 -5.26 -32.21 -26.68
C GLU A 182 -5.82 -31.08 -25.81
N CYS A 183 -4.95 -30.14 -25.42
CA CYS A 183 -5.40 -28.85 -24.95
C CYS A 183 -5.86 -28.05 -26.17
N SER A 184 -7.18 -27.96 -26.34
CA SER A 184 -7.86 -27.15 -27.33
C SER A 184 -7.58 -25.67 -27.09
N THR A 185 -6.45 -25.20 -27.62
CA THR A 185 -6.28 -23.80 -27.99
C THR A 185 -7.30 -23.50 -29.09
N THR A 186 -8.32 -22.72 -28.78
CA THR A 186 -9.16 -22.09 -29.80
C THR A 186 -8.32 -21.06 -30.54
N GLU A 187 -7.62 -21.54 -31.56
CA GLU A 187 -7.09 -20.73 -32.64
C GLU A 187 -8.27 -20.12 -33.40
N GLY A 188 -8.65 -18.91 -33.00
CA GLY A 188 -9.38 -18.01 -33.89
C GLY A 188 -8.46 -17.65 -35.05
N GLN A 189 -8.75 -18.21 -36.22
CA GLN A 189 -8.13 -17.84 -37.49
C GLN A 189 -8.16 -16.33 -37.69
N ILE A 190 -6.99 -15.70 -37.66
CA ILE A 190 -6.76 -14.42 -38.34
C ILE A 190 -5.76 -14.70 -39.45
N ASN A 191 -6.30 -14.80 -40.66
CA ASN A 191 -5.52 -14.74 -41.89
C ASN A 191 -4.82 -13.38 -41.99
N GLY A 192 -3.56 -13.39 -42.42
CA GLY A 192 -2.88 -12.20 -42.94
C GLY A 192 -1.55 -11.93 -42.27
N SER A 193 -0.48 -12.21 -42.99
CA SER A 193 0.88 -11.73 -42.74
C SER A 193 0.92 -10.23 -42.43
N GLU A 194 1.18 -9.86 -41.18
CA GLU A 194 1.63 -8.51 -40.83
C GLU A 194 2.94 -8.61 -40.04
N GLY A 195 3.92 -7.83 -40.46
CA GLY A 195 5.31 -7.92 -40.02
C GLY A 195 5.48 -7.79 -38.51
N LYS A 196 6.65 -8.20 -38.02
CA LYS A 196 7.16 -7.94 -36.66
C LYS A 196 7.32 -6.43 -36.44
N GLY A 197 6.20 -5.72 -36.31
CA GLY A 197 6.12 -4.32 -35.91
C GLY A 197 6.28 -4.20 -34.40
N ARG A 198 6.89 -3.09 -33.97
CA ARG A 198 7.05 -2.67 -32.59
C ARG A 198 5.65 -2.57 -31.95
N ARG A 199 5.25 -3.55 -31.12
CA ARG A 199 3.91 -3.56 -30.49
C ARG A 199 3.77 -2.32 -29.61
N GLU A 200 2.92 -1.38 -30.02
CA GLU A 200 2.66 -0.14 -29.31
C GLU A 200 2.02 -0.42 -27.95
N LEU A 201 2.36 0.39 -26.94
CA LEU A 201 1.80 0.27 -25.60
C LEU A 201 0.33 0.68 -25.61
N LYS A 202 -0.57 -0.32 -25.55
CA LYS A 202 -2.01 -0.06 -25.47
C LYS A 202 -2.36 0.78 -24.24
N PRO A 203 -3.27 1.77 -24.34
CA PRO A 203 -3.80 2.48 -23.18
C PRO A 203 -4.37 1.50 -22.13
N PRO A 204 -4.17 1.76 -20.83
CA PRO A 204 -4.62 0.87 -19.78
C PRO A 204 -6.14 0.79 -19.69
N ARG A 205 -6.63 -0.40 -19.35
CA ARG A 205 -8.04 -0.67 -19.02
C ARG A 205 -8.18 -0.78 -17.50
N VAL A 206 -9.13 -0.04 -16.94
CA VAL A 206 -9.39 0.02 -15.50
C VAL A 206 -10.76 -0.57 -15.20
N LEU A 207 -10.87 -1.43 -14.20
CA LEU A 207 -12.13 -1.94 -13.68
C LEU A 207 -12.42 -1.31 -12.32
N GLU A 208 -13.56 -0.64 -12.18
CA GLU A 208 -14.20 -0.34 -10.90
C GLU A 208 -15.25 -1.42 -10.63
N ALA A 209 -14.94 -2.35 -9.72
CA ALA A 209 -15.74 -3.56 -9.55
C ALA A 209 -17.06 -3.33 -8.80
N LEU A 210 -17.15 -2.27 -7.99
CA LEU A 210 -18.35 -1.89 -7.22
C LEU A 210 -18.58 -0.38 -7.36
N SER A 211 -19.29 0.02 -8.42
CA SER A 211 -19.27 1.39 -8.93
C SER A 211 -20.32 2.33 -8.35
N ALA A 212 -21.43 1.81 -7.81
CA ALA A 212 -22.56 2.60 -7.33
C ALA A 212 -22.98 3.70 -8.34
N SER A 213 -22.75 4.98 -8.01
CA SER A 213 -23.05 6.11 -8.90
C SER A 213 -22.10 6.28 -10.09
N GLY A 214 -21.00 5.52 -10.14
CA GLY A 214 -19.92 5.66 -11.13
C GLY A 214 -18.97 6.82 -10.88
N LEU A 215 -19.08 7.53 -9.74
CA LEU A 215 -18.29 8.73 -9.46
C LEU A 215 -16.78 8.50 -9.65
N ARG A 216 -16.26 7.39 -9.12
CA ARG A 216 -14.83 7.08 -9.19
C ARG A 216 -14.41 6.75 -10.62
N SER A 217 -15.18 5.95 -11.36
CA SER A 217 -14.95 5.71 -12.79
C SER A 217 -14.92 7.00 -13.61
N LEU A 218 -15.84 7.93 -13.33
CA LEU A 218 -15.90 9.23 -13.99
C LEU A 218 -14.66 10.08 -13.67
N ARG A 219 -14.25 10.11 -12.40
CA ARG A 219 -13.01 10.78 -12.00
C ARG A 219 -11.79 10.17 -12.70
N TYR A 220 -11.71 8.85 -12.82
CA TYR A 220 -10.62 8.20 -13.57
C TYR A 220 -10.61 8.62 -15.03
N ALA A 221 -11.74 8.57 -15.72
CA ALA A 221 -11.83 8.92 -17.13
C ALA A 221 -11.51 10.40 -17.42
N ARG A 222 -11.92 11.30 -16.52
CA ARG A 222 -11.77 12.76 -16.67
C ARG A 222 -10.42 13.28 -16.17
N GLU A 223 -9.92 12.76 -15.06
CA GLU A 223 -8.78 13.35 -14.35
C GLU A 223 -7.46 12.62 -14.63
N VAL A 224 -7.50 11.38 -15.14
CA VAL A 224 -6.30 10.59 -15.42
C VAL A 224 -6.09 10.46 -16.92
N GLU A 225 -5.14 11.24 -17.43
CA GLU A 225 -4.75 11.23 -18.83
C GLU A 225 -4.07 9.90 -19.20
N GLY A 226 -4.39 9.39 -20.40
CA GLY A 226 -3.82 8.16 -20.92
C GLY A 226 -4.63 6.90 -20.62
N ILE A 227 -5.64 6.93 -19.73
CA ILE A 227 -6.59 5.80 -19.60
C ILE A 227 -7.37 5.62 -20.90
N GLY A 228 -7.42 4.37 -21.38
CA GLY A 228 -8.19 3.99 -22.56
C GLY A 228 -9.66 3.75 -22.25
N GLN A 229 -9.93 2.87 -21.30
CA GLN A 229 -11.29 2.46 -20.92
C GLN A 229 -11.40 2.28 -19.40
N VAL A 230 -12.55 2.64 -18.85
CA VAL A 230 -12.96 2.39 -17.48
C VAL A 230 -14.26 1.60 -17.50
N VAL A 231 -14.23 0.40 -16.94
CA VAL A 231 -15.40 -0.48 -16.81
C VAL A 231 -15.95 -0.32 -15.39
N ALA A 232 -17.18 0.17 -15.28
CA ALA A 232 -17.91 0.35 -14.03
C ALA A 232 -18.92 -0.80 -13.87
N VAL A 233 -18.73 -1.63 -12.85
CA VAL A 233 -19.63 -2.77 -12.57
C VAL A 233 -20.42 -2.50 -11.30
N ASP A 234 -21.70 -2.85 -11.31
CA ASP A 234 -22.52 -2.94 -10.09
C ASP A 234 -23.54 -4.07 -10.23
N ASN A 235 -23.99 -4.63 -9.12
CA ASN A 235 -24.99 -5.70 -9.12
C ASN A 235 -26.42 -5.18 -8.89
N ASP A 236 -26.57 -3.89 -8.59
CA ASP A 236 -27.86 -3.23 -8.44
C ASP A 236 -28.24 -2.44 -9.71
N GLN A 237 -29.45 -2.69 -10.21
CA GLN A 237 -29.97 -2.06 -11.43
C GLN A 237 -30.10 -0.54 -11.27
N ALA A 238 -30.53 -0.05 -10.10
CA ALA A 238 -30.68 1.39 -9.87
C ALA A 238 -29.33 2.12 -9.89
N SER A 239 -28.29 1.48 -9.34
CA SER A 239 -26.90 1.96 -9.37
C SER A 239 -26.35 2.02 -10.80
N VAL A 240 -26.54 0.96 -11.60
CA VAL A 240 -26.15 0.92 -13.02
C VAL A 240 -26.84 2.03 -13.83
N ASP A 241 -28.14 2.24 -13.62
CA ASP A 241 -28.88 3.28 -14.33
C ASP A 241 -28.48 4.69 -13.88
N ALA A 242 -28.14 4.89 -12.61
CA ALA A 242 -27.52 6.13 -12.14
C ALA A 242 -26.14 6.35 -12.77
N CYS A 243 -25.29 5.32 -12.82
CA CYS A 243 -23.98 5.36 -13.45
C CYS A 243 -24.10 5.77 -14.93
N ARG A 244 -24.97 5.12 -15.70
CA ARG A 244 -25.23 5.44 -17.12
C ARG A 244 -25.68 6.89 -17.32
N ARG A 245 -26.58 7.39 -16.47
CA ARG A 245 -27.00 8.80 -16.52
C ARG A 245 -25.86 9.74 -16.21
N ASN A 246 -25.05 9.44 -15.20
CA ASN A 246 -23.88 10.25 -14.85
C ASN A 246 -22.81 10.23 -15.95
N ILE A 247 -22.60 9.10 -16.64
CA ILE A 247 -21.72 9.03 -17.82
C ILE A 247 -22.17 10.01 -18.89
N LYS A 248 -23.46 9.99 -19.27
CA LYS A 248 -24.01 10.96 -20.23
C LYS A 248 -23.87 12.41 -19.74
N PHE A 249 -24.14 12.66 -18.47
CA PHE A 249 -24.07 13.99 -17.86
C PHE A 249 -22.65 14.59 -17.85
N ASN A 250 -21.61 13.75 -17.83
CA ASN A 250 -20.21 14.20 -17.86
C ASN A 250 -19.65 14.44 -19.28
N GLY A 251 -20.48 14.28 -20.31
CA GLY A 251 -20.16 14.62 -21.70
C GLY A 251 -19.28 13.59 -22.41
N SER A 252 -18.77 13.97 -23.58
CA SER A 252 -18.13 13.09 -24.56
C SER A 252 -16.91 12.34 -24.02
N VAL A 253 -16.11 12.94 -23.14
CA VAL A 253 -14.94 12.29 -22.53
C VAL A 253 -15.35 11.10 -21.66
N ALA A 254 -16.43 11.24 -20.89
CA ALA A 254 -16.95 10.14 -20.08
C ALA A 254 -17.59 9.07 -20.97
N VAL A 255 -18.43 9.47 -21.92
CA VAL A 255 -19.14 8.55 -22.84
C VAL A 255 -18.16 7.71 -23.68
N SER A 256 -17.03 8.28 -24.09
CA SER A 256 -16.03 7.56 -24.91
C SER A 256 -15.12 6.61 -24.13
N LYS A 257 -15.08 6.73 -22.80
CA LYS A 257 -14.14 5.97 -21.96
C LYS A 257 -14.80 5.07 -20.93
N VAL A 258 -16.00 5.40 -20.47
CA VAL A 258 -16.65 4.71 -19.35
C VAL A 258 -17.81 3.86 -19.84
N GLU A 259 -17.80 2.58 -19.47
CA GLU A 259 -18.88 1.64 -19.74
C GLU A 259 -19.46 1.12 -18.42
N SER A 260 -20.77 0.93 -18.36
CA SER A 260 -21.47 0.48 -17.14
C SER A 260 -22.22 -0.83 -17.36
N HIS A 261 -21.91 -1.83 -16.52
CA HIS A 261 -22.44 -3.18 -16.60
C HIS A 261 -23.16 -3.60 -15.33
N LEU A 262 -24.31 -4.25 -15.50
CA LEU A 262 -25.00 -4.97 -14.44
C LEU A 262 -24.42 -6.38 -14.32
N ALA A 263 -23.62 -6.63 -13.28
CA ALA A 263 -23.06 -7.94 -13.03
C ALA A 263 -22.62 -8.10 -11.57
N ASP A 264 -22.54 -9.34 -11.09
CA ASP A 264 -21.77 -9.63 -9.88
C ASP A 264 -20.28 -9.46 -10.18
N ALA A 265 -19.61 -8.61 -9.41
CA ALA A 265 -18.19 -8.29 -9.56
C ALA A 265 -17.28 -9.54 -9.58
N ARG A 266 -17.58 -10.57 -8.79
CA ARG A 266 -16.77 -11.80 -8.71
C ARG A 266 -16.87 -12.58 -10.02
N VAL A 267 -18.09 -12.69 -10.56
CA VAL A 267 -18.37 -13.36 -11.83
C VAL A 267 -17.78 -12.57 -12.98
N TYR A 268 -17.95 -11.25 -12.99
CA TYR A 268 -17.39 -10.39 -14.02
C TYR A 268 -15.86 -10.50 -14.08
N MET A 269 -15.19 -10.45 -12.93
CA MET A 269 -13.73 -10.58 -12.90
C MET A 269 -13.24 -11.98 -13.32
N ILE A 270 -13.90 -13.07 -12.90
CA ILE A 270 -13.44 -14.42 -13.24
C ILE A 270 -13.61 -14.74 -14.73
N THR A 271 -14.63 -14.16 -15.39
CA THR A 271 -14.85 -14.33 -16.85
C THR A 271 -13.96 -13.45 -17.72
N HIS A 272 -13.21 -12.52 -17.12
CA HIS A 272 -12.28 -11.61 -17.80
C HIS A 272 -10.86 -11.76 -17.22
N PRO A 273 -10.24 -12.96 -17.28
CA PRO A 273 -8.93 -13.22 -16.70
C PRO A 273 -7.83 -12.45 -17.45
N LYS A 274 -6.92 -11.82 -16.70
CA LYS A 274 -5.78 -11.04 -17.21
C LYS A 274 -6.18 -10.01 -18.28
N GLU A 275 -7.27 -9.31 -18.03
CA GLU A 275 -7.83 -8.34 -18.98
C GLU A 275 -7.62 -6.88 -18.56
N PHE A 276 -7.55 -6.62 -17.25
CA PHE A 276 -7.50 -5.27 -16.71
C PHE A 276 -6.08 -4.90 -16.24
N ASP A 277 -5.58 -3.76 -16.70
CA ASP A 277 -4.32 -3.18 -16.22
C ASP A 277 -4.45 -2.73 -14.77
N VAL A 278 -5.65 -2.29 -14.36
CA VAL A 278 -5.96 -1.91 -12.99
C VAL A 278 -7.33 -2.45 -12.59
N VAL A 279 -7.42 -3.03 -11.39
CA VAL A 279 -8.69 -3.40 -10.76
C VAL A 279 -8.83 -2.64 -9.44
N ASP A 280 -9.98 -2.03 -9.23
CA ASP A 280 -10.34 -1.34 -8.00
C ASP A 280 -11.49 -2.05 -7.28
N LEU A 281 -11.21 -2.49 -6.06
CA LEU A 281 -12.18 -3.05 -5.12
C LEU A 281 -12.46 -2.04 -4.00
N ASP A 282 -13.69 -1.55 -3.93
CA ASP A 282 -14.16 -0.65 -2.86
C ASP A 282 -15.49 -1.11 -2.23
N PRO A 283 -15.54 -2.31 -1.63
CA PRO A 283 -16.78 -2.82 -1.06
C PRO A 283 -17.10 -2.21 0.31
N TYR A 284 -18.36 -2.37 0.73
CA TYR A 284 -18.71 -2.19 2.14
C TYR A 284 -18.17 -3.34 2.97
N GLY A 285 -17.34 -3.00 3.95
CA GLY A 285 -16.76 -3.97 4.87
C GLY A 285 -15.52 -4.63 4.28
N SER A 286 -15.63 -5.90 3.92
CA SER A 286 -14.48 -6.74 3.58
C SER A 286 -14.32 -6.95 2.09
N PRO A 287 -13.10 -6.82 1.54
CA PRO A 287 -12.80 -7.19 0.16
C PRO A 287 -12.50 -8.67 -0.04
N SER A 288 -12.35 -9.46 1.04
CA SER A 288 -11.89 -10.85 1.00
C SER A 288 -12.58 -11.72 -0.06
N VAL A 289 -13.91 -11.63 -0.17
CA VAL A 289 -14.72 -12.44 -1.10
C VAL A 289 -14.49 -12.12 -2.58
N PHE A 290 -13.87 -10.98 -2.89
CA PHE A 290 -13.58 -10.54 -4.26
C PHE A 290 -12.14 -10.82 -4.67
N LEU A 291 -11.24 -11.10 -3.71
CA LEU A 291 -9.80 -11.17 -3.96
C LEU A 291 -9.43 -12.28 -4.93
N ASP A 292 -10.09 -13.44 -4.85
CA ASP A 292 -9.76 -14.59 -5.71
C ASP A 292 -9.99 -14.27 -7.20
N SER A 293 -11.13 -13.65 -7.54
CA SER A 293 -11.40 -13.20 -8.90
C SER A 293 -10.52 -12.02 -9.31
N ALA A 294 -10.25 -11.08 -8.40
CA ALA A 294 -9.47 -9.88 -8.69
C ALA A 294 -8.00 -10.20 -9.02
N VAL A 295 -7.35 -11.09 -8.27
CA VAL A 295 -5.97 -11.48 -8.57
C VAL A 295 -5.85 -12.26 -9.88
N GLN A 296 -6.94 -12.77 -10.45
CA GLN A 296 -6.94 -13.45 -11.74
C GLN A 296 -7.22 -12.48 -12.90
N SER A 297 -8.08 -11.49 -12.70
CA SER A 297 -8.48 -10.52 -13.73
C SER A 297 -7.41 -9.46 -14.04
N VAL A 298 -6.53 -9.14 -13.08
CA VAL A 298 -5.43 -8.19 -13.27
C VAL A 298 -4.37 -8.78 -14.22
N VAL A 299 -3.91 -8.01 -15.21
CA VAL A 299 -2.80 -8.40 -16.12
C VAL A 299 -1.48 -8.62 -15.38
N ASP A 300 -0.49 -9.22 -16.04
CA ASP A 300 0.86 -9.32 -15.47
C ASP A 300 1.51 -7.93 -15.36
N GLY A 301 1.99 -7.58 -14.15
CA GLY A 301 2.42 -6.22 -13.84
C GLY A 301 1.27 -5.22 -13.73
N GLY A 302 0.01 -5.65 -13.66
CA GLY A 302 -1.11 -4.76 -13.37
C GLY A 302 -1.15 -4.32 -11.90
N MET A 303 -2.10 -3.43 -11.59
CA MET A 303 -2.32 -2.91 -10.24
C MET A 303 -3.67 -3.40 -9.68
N LEU A 304 -3.67 -3.85 -8.43
CA LEU A 304 -4.88 -4.04 -7.64
C LEU A 304 -4.94 -2.95 -6.56
N MET A 305 -6.05 -2.21 -6.54
CA MET A 305 -6.35 -1.20 -5.54
C MET A 305 -7.50 -1.73 -4.69
N CYS A 306 -7.31 -1.80 -3.37
CA CYS A 306 -8.23 -2.52 -2.49
C CYS A 306 -8.52 -1.73 -1.22
N THR A 307 -9.80 -1.46 -0.96
CA THR A 307 -10.28 -0.85 0.29
C THR A 307 -10.85 -1.93 1.20
N ALA A 308 -10.60 -1.79 2.51
CA ALA A 308 -11.38 -2.47 3.53
C ALA A 308 -11.89 -1.45 4.56
N THR A 309 -13.18 -1.53 4.90
CA THR A 309 -13.82 -0.64 5.88
C THR A 309 -14.22 -1.35 7.16
N ASP A 310 -14.01 -2.66 7.28
CA ASP A 310 -14.30 -3.44 8.49
C ASP A 310 -13.16 -3.41 9.52
N MET A 311 -12.67 -2.21 9.82
CA MET A 311 -11.59 -1.97 10.78
C MET A 311 -11.86 -2.56 12.18
N ALA A 312 -13.12 -2.62 12.62
CA ALA A 312 -13.48 -3.27 13.89
C ALA A 312 -13.08 -4.76 13.92
N VAL A 313 -13.22 -5.46 12.80
CA VAL A 313 -12.80 -6.86 12.64
C VAL A 313 -11.27 -6.94 12.58
N LEU A 314 -10.66 -6.14 11.70
CA LEU A 314 -9.21 -6.16 11.46
C LEU A 314 -8.37 -5.71 12.67
N CYS A 315 -8.90 -4.84 13.53
CA CYS A 315 -8.24 -4.39 14.76
C CYS A 315 -8.53 -5.26 15.99
N GLY A 316 -9.18 -6.42 15.81
CA GLY A 316 -9.38 -7.42 16.86
C GLY A 316 -10.57 -7.16 17.78
N GLY A 317 -11.60 -6.44 17.32
CA GLY A 317 -12.91 -6.45 17.99
C GLY A 317 -13.58 -7.83 17.92
N ASN A 318 -13.48 -8.48 16.76
CA ASN A 318 -14.01 -9.81 16.46
C ASN A 318 -12.93 -10.64 15.76
N GLY A 319 -12.03 -11.24 16.55
CA GLY A 319 -10.85 -11.93 16.04
C GLY A 319 -11.19 -13.17 15.20
N GLU A 320 -12.22 -13.91 15.59
CA GLU A 320 -12.77 -15.07 14.90
C GLU A 320 -13.32 -14.72 13.50
N VAL A 321 -13.97 -13.56 13.38
CA VAL A 321 -14.46 -13.06 12.09
C VAL A 321 -13.29 -12.64 11.20
N CYS A 322 -12.26 -12.03 11.79
CA CYS A 322 -11.05 -11.64 11.06
C CYS A 322 -10.32 -12.86 10.51
N TYR A 323 -10.16 -13.90 11.33
CA TYR A 323 -9.58 -15.16 10.90
C TYR A 323 -10.37 -15.80 9.76
N SER A 324 -11.71 -15.82 9.86
CA SER A 324 -12.58 -16.41 8.83
C SER A 324 -12.51 -15.66 7.50
N LYS A 325 -12.42 -14.33 7.52
CA LYS A 325 -12.38 -13.50 6.30
C LYS A 325 -10.98 -13.38 5.69
N TYR A 326 -9.96 -13.26 6.53
CA TYR A 326 -8.61 -12.84 6.11
C TYR A 326 -7.53 -13.92 6.35
N GLY A 327 -7.87 -15.03 7.01
CA GLY A 327 -6.90 -16.09 7.32
C GLY A 327 -5.84 -15.68 8.35
N SER A 328 -6.11 -14.66 9.16
CA SER A 328 -5.18 -14.14 10.19
C SER A 328 -5.91 -13.75 11.46
N TYR A 329 -5.29 -14.04 12.61
CA TYR A 329 -5.82 -13.64 13.91
C TYR A 329 -5.25 -12.28 14.35
N PRO A 330 -6.08 -11.23 14.50
CA PRO A 330 -5.62 -9.90 14.88
C PRO A 330 -5.30 -9.81 16.36
N LEU A 331 -4.38 -8.92 16.73
CA LEU A 331 -4.05 -8.58 18.11
C LEU A 331 -4.52 -7.16 18.43
N ARG A 332 -4.99 -6.96 19.66
CA ARG A 332 -5.46 -5.65 20.17
C ARG A 332 -4.29 -4.77 20.64
N GLY A 333 -3.14 -4.90 19.99
CA GLY A 333 -1.97 -4.07 20.24
C GLY A 333 -2.21 -2.63 19.80
N LYS A 334 -1.38 -1.71 20.29
CA LYS A 334 -1.49 -0.27 19.95
C LYS A 334 -1.20 0.01 18.48
N TYR A 335 -0.53 -0.94 17.83
CA TYR A 335 -0.25 -0.99 16.40
C TYR A 335 -1.38 -1.59 15.55
N CYS A 336 -2.59 -1.83 16.11
CA CYS A 336 -3.67 -2.54 15.42
C CYS A 336 -4.01 -1.99 14.03
N HIS A 337 -3.93 -0.68 13.80
CA HIS A 337 -4.15 -0.07 12.48
C HIS A 337 -3.10 -0.48 11.45
N GLU A 338 -1.82 -0.59 11.84
CA GLU A 338 -0.79 -1.10 10.94
C GLU A 338 -0.92 -2.61 10.76
N MET A 339 -1.24 -3.34 11.83
CA MET A 339 -1.49 -4.78 11.75
C MET A 339 -2.64 -5.08 10.77
N ALA A 340 -3.69 -4.27 10.76
CA ALA A 340 -4.79 -4.38 9.81
C ALA A 340 -4.32 -4.26 8.34
N LEU A 341 -3.46 -3.28 8.02
CA LEU A 341 -2.85 -3.17 6.68
C LEU A 341 -2.08 -4.44 6.32
N ARG A 342 -1.27 -4.93 7.26
CA ARG A 342 -0.43 -6.13 7.06
C ARG A 342 -1.25 -7.42 6.93
N ILE A 343 -2.39 -7.52 7.60
CA ILE A 343 -3.35 -8.63 7.46
C ILE A 343 -3.95 -8.63 6.06
N VAL A 344 -4.39 -7.46 5.57
CA VAL A 344 -4.98 -7.37 4.23
C VAL A 344 -3.94 -7.69 3.16
N LEU A 345 -2.70 -7.22 3.27
CA LEU A 345 -1.62 -7.58 2.35
C LEU A 345 -1.33 -9.09 2.35
N ALA A 346 -1.26 -9.72 3.54
CA ALA A 346 -1.07 -11.17 3.65
C ALA A 346 -2.24 -11.95 3.01
N CYS A 347 -3.47 -11.46 3.19
CA CYS A 347 -4.65 -12.05 2.57
C CYS A 347 -4.59 -11.96 1.04
N ILE A 348 -4.26 -10.80 0.46
CA ILE A 348 -4.14 -10.64 -1.00
C ILE A 348 -3.02 -11.54 -1.55
N GLU A 349 -1.85 -11.57 -0.90
CA GLU A 349 -0.74 -12.43 -1.29
C GLU A 349 -1.15 -13.92 -1.30
N SER A 350 -1.89 -14.37 -0.27
CA SER A 350 -2.36 -15.75 -0.20
C SER A 350 -3.29 -16.14 -1.37
N HIS A 351 -4.12 -15.21 -1.84
CA HIS A 351 -4.97 -15.41 -3.01
C HIS A 351 -4.14 -15.46 -4.29
N ALA A 352 -3.19 -14.55 -4.46
CA ALA A 352 -2.30 -14.51 -5.62
C ALA A 352 -1.46 -15.79 -5.76
N ASN A 353 -0.94 -16.31 -4.65
CA ASN A 353 -0.09 -17.49 -4.62
C ASN A 353 -0.74 -18.75 -5.19
N ARG A 354 -2.05 -18.94 -5.01
CA ARG A 354 -2.79 -20.08 -5.59
C ARG A 354 -2.66 -20.15 -7.11
N TYR A 355 -2.37 -19.02 -7.74
CA TYR A 355 -2.26 -18.86 -9.18
C TYR A 355 -0.81 -18.66 -9.68
N LYS A 356 0.20 -19.00 -8.86
CA LYS A 356 1.63 -18.77 -9.16
C LYS A 356 1.98 -17.29 -9.36
N ARG A 357 1.21 -16.42 -8.70
CA ARG A 357 1.39 -14.96 -8.71
C ARG A 357 1.83 -14.49 -7.34
N TYR A 358 2.36 -13.28 -7.27
CA TYR A 358 2.77 -12.63 -6.03
C TYR A 358 2.51 -11.13 -6.12
N ILE A 359 2.39 -10.48 -4.97
CA ILE A 359 2.18 -9.03 -4.89
C ILE A 359 3.46 -8.29 -4.53
N VAL A 360 3.53 -7.04 -5.01
CA VAL A 360 4.49 -6.03 -4.58
C VAL A 360 3.69 -4.82 -4.09
N PRO A 361 3.65 -4.55 -2.77
CA PRO A 361 2.98 -3.37 -2.23
C PRO A 361 3.61 -2.08 -2.72
N VAL A 362 2.78 -1.18 -3.24
CA VAL A 362 3.19 0.16 -3.72
C VAL A 362 2.92 1.20 -2.65
N LEU A 363 1.72 1.17 -2.06
CA LEU A 363 1.28 2.13 -1.06
C LEU A 363 0.19 1.49 -0.20
N SER A 364 0.26 1.65 1.12
CA SER A 364 -0.71 1.08 2.07
C SER A 364 -1.07 2.12 3.12
N VAL A 365 -2.29 2.65 3.08
CA VAL A 365 -2.70 3.77 3.94
C VAL A 365 -3.89 3.40 4.82
N GLN A 366 -3.86 3.84 6.07
CA GLN A 366 -5.05 3.93 6.91
C GLN A 366 -5.51 5.39 6.96
N MET A 367 -6.79 5.62 6.69
CA MET A 367 -7.39 6.95 6.72
C MET A 367 -8.76 6.86 7.40
N ASP A 368 -8.82 7.42 8.60
CA ASP A 368 -10.03 7.48 9.44
C ASP A 368 -10.63 6.07 9.70
N PHE A 369 -11.71 5.68 9.02
CA PHE A 369 -12.44 4.44 9.26
C PHE A 369 -12.15 3.33 8.24
N TYR A 370 -11.25 3.55 7.28
CA TYR A 370 -10.90 2.55 6.27
C TYR A 370 -9.39 2.41 6.12
N LEU A 371 -8.99 1.30 5.52
CA LEU A 371 -7.65 1.12 4.98
C LEU A 371 -7.73 0.96 3.45
N ARG A 372 -6.63 1.31 2.79
CA ARG A 372 -6.50 1.26 1.34
C ARG A 372 -5.10 0.77 0.98
N VAL A 373 -5.02 -0.30 0.20
CA VAL A 373 -3.75 -0.86 -0.27
C VAL A 373 -3.70 -0.85 -1.79
N PHE A 374 -2.52 -0.55 -2.33
CA PHE A 374 -2.20 -0.52 -3.75
C PHE A 374 -1.07 -1.52 -3.97
N VAL A 375 -1.31 -2.55 -4.76
CA VAL A 375 -0.35 -3.63 -4.97
C VAL A 375 -0.20 -3.95 -6.45
N ARG A 376 1.04 -4.13 -6.91
CA ARG A 376 1.33 -4.67 -8.24
C ARG A 376 1.24 -6.19 -8.18
N ILE A 377 0.67 -6.82 -9.22
CA ILE A 377 0.54 -8.28 -9.28
C ILE A 377 1.39 -8.82 -10.43
N TYR A 378 2.31 -9.73 -10.11
CA TYR A 378 3.21 -10.35 -11.06
C TYR A 378 3.07 -11.87 -11.05
N THR A 379 3.42 -12.50 -12.17
CA THR A 379 3.37 -13.94 -12.38
C THR A 379 4.78 -14.50 -12.36
N SER A 380 5.11 -15.29 -11.34
CA SER A 380 6.39 -16.00 -11.28
C SER A 380 6.33 -17.09 -10.22
N ALA A 381 6.35 -18.34 -10.67
CA ALA A 381 6.40 -19.50 -9.79
C ALA A 381 7.67 -19.52 -8.91
N SER A 382 8.77 -18.91 -9.37
CA SER A 382 10.00 -18.80 -8.59
C SER A 382 9.90 -17.70 -7.54
N ALA A 383 9.46 -16.49 -7.91
CA ALA A 383 9.39 -15.37 -6.96
C ALA A 383 8.36 -15.62 -5.85
N MET A 384 7.26 -16.31 -6.16
CA MET A 384 6.25 -16.73 -5.18
C MET A 384 6.84 -17.60 -4.05
N LYS A 385 7.94 -18.34 -4.29
CA LYS A 385 8.60 -19.12 -3.22
C LYS A 385 9.10 -18.24 -2.07
N ASN A 386 9.27 -16.94 -2.30
CA ASN A 386 9.67 -15.99 -1.27
C ASN A 386 8.52 -15.57 -0.34
N THR A 387 7.25 -15.94 -0.60
CA THR A 387 6.13 -15.54 0.27
C THR A 387 6.32 -15.84 1.75
N PRO A 388 6.76 -17.05 2.17
CA PRO A 388 6.96 -17.33 3.59
C PRO A 388 7.99 -16.42 4.27
N LEU A 389 8.89 -15.79 3.51
CA LEU A 389 9.87 -14.83 4.02
C LEU A 389 9.26 -13.45 4.29
N LYS A 390 8.10 -13.17 3.70
CA LYS A 390 7.37 -11.90 3.80
C LYS A 390 6.27 -11.95 4.86
N LEU A 391 6.14 -13.07 5.58
CA LEU A 391 5.07 -13.31 6.55
C LEU A 391 5.66 -13.65 7.92
N SER A 392 5.02 -13.12 8.97
CA SER A 392 5.37 -13.43 10.36
C SER A 392 4.13 -13.59 11.24
N TYR A 393 4.23 -14.42 12.27
CA TYR A 393 3.35 -14.34 13.43
C TYR A 393 3.86 -13.28 14.40
N VAL A 394 2.98 -12.77 15.26
CA VAL A 394 3.30 -11.76 16.27
C VAL A 394 3.03 -12.34 17.64
N TYR A 395 4.04 -12.30 18.52
CA TYR A 395 3.87 -12.58 19.94
C TYR A 395 3.78 -11.26 20.70
N GLN A 396 2.65 -11.00 21.33
CA GLN A 396 2.36 -9.78 22.09
C GLN A 396 2.25 -10.10 23.57
N CYS A 397 3.14 -9.53 24.38
CA CYS A 397 3.08 -9.66 25.84
C CYS A 397 1.80 -9.01 26.36
N THR A 398 1.10 -9.72 27.25
CA THR A 398 -0.13 -9.25 27.89
C THR A 398 0.10 -8.31 29.07
N GLY A 399 1.35 -8.16 29.51
CA GLY A 399 1.74 -7.33 30.65
C GLY A 399 2.29 -5.96 30.24
N CYS A 400 3.43 -5.96 29.58
CA CYS A 400 4.17 -4.73 29.27
C CYS A 400 3.95 -4.18 27.86
N ASP A 401 3.16 -4.86 27.03
CA ASP A 401 2.99 -4.57 25.60
C ASP A 401 4.23 -4.80 24.70
N SER A 402 5.31 -5.47 25.18
CA SER A 402 6.39 -5.96 24.31
C SER A 402 5.86 -6.85 23.20
N PHE A 403 6.36 -6.70 21.96
CA PHE A 403 6.01 -7.60 20.86
C PHE A 403 7.23 -8.11 20.10
N HIS A 404 7.09 -9.30 19.52
CA HIS A 404 8.15 -9.98 18.77
C HIS A 404 7.57 -10.64 17.51
N LEU A 405 8.31 -10.56 16.41
CA LEU A 405 7.91 -11.18 15.14
C LEU A 405 8.56 -12.56 15.01
N GLN A 406 7.75 -13.55 14.64
CA GLN A 406 8.16 -14.92 14.33
C GLN A 406 8.04 -15.13 12.82
N PRO A 407 9.16 -15.06 12.05
CA PRO A 407 9.13 -15.35 10.62
C PRO A 407 8.62 -16.77 10.35
N ILE A 408 7.81 -16.93 9.30
CA ILE A 408 7.26 -18.24 8.90
C ILE A 408 8.32 -19.07 8.16
N GLY A 409 9.10 -18.43 7.28
CA GLY A 409 10.13 -19.08 6.49
C GLY A 409 11.48 -18.41 6.61
N ARG A 410 12.52 -19.14 6.20
CA ARG A 410 13.89 -18.68 6.01
C ARG A 410 14.49 -19.31 4.75
N THR A 411 15.61 -18.77 4.30
CA THR A 411 16.40 -19.34 3.20
C THR A 411 17.76 -19.80 3.68
N ILE A 412 18.31 -20.80 2.99
CA ILE A 412 19.74 -21.13 3.04
C ILE A 412 20.25 -21.09 1.60
N SER A 413 21.26 -20.27 1.35
CA SER A 413 21.96 -20.20 0.07
C SER A 413 23.19 -21.10 0.13
N LYS A 414 23.30 -22.05 -0.79
CA LYS A 414 24.53 -22.85 -1.02
C LYS A 414 24.89 -22.76 -2.49
N ASN A 415 26.07 -22.21 -2.77
CA ASN A 415 26.53 -21.88 -4.13
C ASN A 415 25.48 -21.03 -4.87
N THR A 416 24.91 -21.56 -5.95
CA THR A 416 23.85 -20.93 -6.77
C THR A 416 22.44 -21.38 -6.39
N SER A 417 22.28 -22.31 -5.45
CA SER A 417 20.99 -22.86 -5.06
C SER A 417 20.44 -22.21 -3.79
N VAL A 418 19.17 -21.81 -3.82
CA VAL A 418 18.44 -21.29 -2.66
C VAL A 418 17.46 -22.35 -2.20
N ARG A 419 17.60 -22.81 -0.95
CA ARG A 419 16.65 -23.70 -0.30
C ARG A 419 15.76 -22.92 0.66
N TYR A 420 14.46 -23.12 0.54
CA TYR A 420 13.46 -22.53 1.42
C TYR A 420 13.15 -23.51 2.56
N LEU A 421 13.17 -23.02 3.79
CA LEU A 421 12.96 -23.82 5.01
C LEU A 421 12.00 -23.10 5.96
N PRO A 422 11.36 -23.82 6.88
CA PRO A 422 10.63 -23.22 7.98
C PRO A 422 11.52 -22.32 8.84
N GLY A 423 10.95 -21.23 9.36
CA GLY A 423 11.57 -20.36 10.35
C GLY A 423 11.84 -21.12 11.67
N PHE A 424 12.86 -20.70 12.41
CA PHE A 424 13.12 -21.23 13.75
C PHE A 424 12.13 -20.63 14.75
N GLY A 425 11.59 -21.43 15.65
CA GLY A 425 10.69 -20.94 16.69
C GLY A 425 10.69 -21.81 17.95
N PRO A 426 10.15 -21.27 19.07
CA PRO A 426 9.61 -19.92 19.20
C PRO A 426 10.70 -18.84 19.40
N VAL A 427 10.48 -17.63 18.87
CA VAL A 427 11.36 -16.44 19.08
C VAL A 427 11.27 -15.86 20.50
N VAL A 428 10.29 -16.30 21.29
CA VAL A 428 10.09 -15.88 22.68
C VAL A 428 10.01 -17.10 23.61
N PRO A 429 10.46 -16.98 24.87
CA PRO A 429 10.15 -17.97 25.91
C PRO A 429 8.65 -17.99 26.23
N GLN A 430 8.23 -18.94 27.09
CA GLN A 430 6.84 -19.06 27.54
C GLN A 430 6.32 -17.82 28.29
N GLU A 431 7.21 -17.13 29.00
CA GLU A 431 6.90 -15.93 29.79
C GLU A 431 7.83 -14.78 29.41
N CYS A 432 7.31 -13.56 29.39
CA CYS A 432 8.07 -12.37 29.03
C CYS A 432 9.22 -12.11 30.00
N THR A 433 10.43 -11.94 29.48
CA THR A 433 11.65 -11.65 30.25
C THR A 433 11.59 -10.32 30.99
N ASP A 434 10.77 -9.37 30.53
CA ASP A 434 10.66 -8.04 31.15
C ASP A 434 9.66 -7.98 32.31
N CYS A 435 8.57 -8.76 32.26
CA CYS A 435 7.46 -8.64 33.23
C CYS A 435 6.85 -9.96 33.72
N GLY A 436 7.32 -11.10 33.24
CA GLY A 436 6.84 -12.44 33.63
C GLY A 436 5.42 -12.79 33.16
N LYS A 437 4.78 -11.96 32.32
CA LYS A 437 3.44 -12.25 31.77
C LYS A 437 3.53 -13.09 30.49
N LYS A 438 2.45 -13.80 30.17
CA LYS A 438 2.32 -14.61 28.96
C LYS A 438 2.19 -13.77 27.70
N PHE A 439 2.46 -14.39 26.55
CA PHE A 439 2.25 -13.82 25.23
C PHE A 439 0.95 -14.31 24.60
N ASN A 440 0.21 -13.39 23.96
CA ASN A 440 -0.79 -13.73 22.96
C ASN A 440 -0.09 -13.88 21.60
N MET A 441 -0.50 -14.88 20.82
CA MET A 441 -0.02 -15.08 19.45
C MET A 441 -1.09 -14.62 18.45
N GLY A 442 -0.70 -13.88 17.42
CA GLY A 442 -1.56 -13.49 16.31
C GLY A 442 -0.83 -13.54 14.97
N GLY A 443 -1.56 -13.26 13.89
CA GLY A 443 -1.10 -13.40 12.51
C GLY A 443 -1.68 -14.64 11.79
N PRO A 444 -1.10 -15.02 10.64
CA PRO A 444 0.10 -14.42 10.05
C PRO A 444 -0.17 -13.02 9.45
N ILE A 445 0.82 -12.13 9.56
CA ILE A 445 0.78 -10.79 8.96
C ILE A 445 1.90 -10.61 7.95
N TRP A 446 1.73 -9.68 7.01
CA TRP A 446 2.81 -9.24 6.13
C TRP A 446 3.89 -8.51 6.94
N SER A 447 5.12 -9.02 6.95
CA SER A 447 6.26 -8.49 7.69
C SER A 447 7.33 -7.83 6.80
N ALA A 448 7.15 -7.84 5.48
CA ALA A 448 7.99 -7.10 4.54
C ALA A 448 7.52 -5.62 4.41
N PRO A 449 8.21 -4.76 3.63
CA PRO A 449 7.78 -3.40 3.37
C PRO A 449 6.35 -3.33 2.80
N ILE A 450 5.59 -2.33 3.25
CA ILE A 450 4.19 -2.09 2.81
C ILE A 450 4.07 -0.90 1.84
N HIS A 451 5.20 -0.30 1.50
CA HIS A 451 5.35 0.83 0.59
C HIS A 451 6.56 0.59 -0.31
N ASP A 452 6.47 1.05 -1.55
CA ASP A 452 7.62 1.24 -2.42
C ASP A 452 8.04 2.72 -2.36
N GLN A 453 9.25 2.99 -1.87
CA GLN A 453 9.69 4.36 -1.60
C GLN A 453 9.89 5.20 -2.87
N GLU A 454 10.23 4.58 -4.00
CA GLU A 454 10.30 5.29 -5.27
C GLU A 454 8.92 5.74 -5.73
N TRP A 455 7.91 4.87 -5.56
CA TRP A 455 6.53 5.21 -5.85
C TRP A 455 6.00 6.29 -4.91
N VAL A 456 6.22 6.18 -3.60
CA VAL A 456 5.78 7.19 -2.62
C VAL A 456 6.34 8.57 -2.99
N THR A 457 7.63 8.64 -3.29
CA THR A 457 8.31 9.89 -3.66
C THR A 457 7.76 10.46 -4.97
N ALA A 458 7.54 9.61 -5.99
CA ALA A 458 6.96 10.03 -7.26
C ALA A 458 5.52 10.55 -7.11
N ILE A 459 4.66 9.81 -6.39
CA ILE A 459 3.28 10.21 -6.11
C ILE A 459 3.25 11.54 -5.36
N LEU A 460 4.09 11.70 -4.33
CA LEU A 460 4.17 12.93 -3.54
C LEU A 460 4.61 14.13 -4.39
N ALA A 461 5.59 13.96 -5.27
CA ALA A 461 6.05 15.00 -6.19
C ALA A 461 4.93 15.43 -7.15
N ASP A 462 4.25 14.46 -7.77
CA ASP A 462 3.15 14.71 -8.69
C ASP A 462 1.99 15.44 -8.00
N VAL A 463 1.58 14.97 -6.81
CA VAL A 463 0.53 15.61 -6.01
C VAL A 463 0.89 17.06 -5.67
N LYS A 464 2.13 17.33 -5.22
CA LYS A 464 2.62 18.68 -4.94
C LYS A 464 2.58 19.59 -6.17
N SER A 465 2.90 19.06 -7.35
CA SER A 465 2.90 19.83 -8.61
C SER A 465 1.49 20.20 -9.10
N MET A 466 0.47 19.41 -8.73
CA MET A 466 -0.90 19.55 -9.21
C MET A 466 -1.89 19.83 -8.07
N LYS A 467 -1.51 20.67 -7.09
CA LYS A 467 -2.30 20.97 -5.90
C LYS A 467 -3.79 21.22 -6.18
N ASP A 468 -4.09 22.06 -7.17
CA ASP A 468 -5.47 22.49 -7.46
C ASP A 468 -6.35 21.38 -8.06
N ARG A 469 -5.78 20.25 -8.48
CA ARG A 469 -6.52 19.10 -9.02
C ARG A 469 -7.00 18.12 -7.95
N TYR A 470 -6.62 18.32 -6.68
CA TYR A 470 -6.94 17.38 -5.59
C TYR A 470 -7.78 18.08 -4.51
N PRO A 471 -9.11 17.83 -4.45
CA PRO A 471 -9.96 18.32 -3.38
C PRO A 471 -9.46 18.01 -1.95
N ALA A 472 -8.77 16.89 -1.77
CA ALA A 472 -8.19 16.44 -0.51
C ALA A 472 -6.67 16.66 -0.41
N TYR A 473 -6.10 17.59 -1.19
CA TYR A 473 -4.67 17.85 -1.28
C TYR A 473 -3.94 17.88 0.08
N ASP A 474 -4.41 18.69 1.03
CA ASP A 474 -3.72 18.89 2.30
C ASP A 474 -3.61 17.57 3.09
N ARG A 475 -4.65 16.74 3.04
CA ARG A 475 -4.68 15.45 3.74
C ARG A 475 -3.78 14.42 3.05
N ILE A 476 -3.91 14.25 1.74
CA ILE A 476 -3.11 13.25 1.00
C ILE A 476 -1.63 13.61 1.00
N SER A 477 -1.28 14.89 0.86
CA SER A 477 0.11 15.35 0.85
C SER A 477 0.77 15.19 2.22
N ALA A 478 0.06 15.46 3.31
CA ALA A 478 0.54 15.23 4.67
C ALA A 478 0.78 13.74 4.95
N VAL A 479 -0.15 12.87 4.55
CA VAL A 479 -0.01 11.41 4.71
C VAL A 479 1.17 10.88 3.89
N LEU A 480 1.28 11.24 2.62
CA LEU A 480 2.39 10.82 1.75
C LEU A 480 3.75 11.35 2.25
N THR A 481 3.79 12.58 2.77
CA THR A 481 5.02 13.12 3.38
C THR A 481 5.42 12.31 4.61
N THR A 482 4.46 11.98 5.48
CA THR A 482 4.73 11.14 6.66
C THR A 482 5.27 9.77 6.24
N ILE A 483 4.64 9.13 5.24
CA ILE A 483 5.06 7.82 4.72
C ILE A 483 6.47 7.86 4.11
N SER A 484 6.84 8.96 3.42
CA SER A 484 8.19 9.12 2.84
C SER A 484 9.30 9.19 3.89
N GLU A 485 8.96 9.51 5.14
CA GLU A 485 9.88 9.59 6.28
C GLU A 485 9.81 8.36 7.21
N GLU A 486 8.91 7.41 6.93
CA GLU A 486 8.76 6.18 7.72
C GLU A 486 9.84 5.15 7.43
N LEU A 487 10.26 4.41 8.47
CA LEU A 487 11.07 3.21 8.29
C LEU A 487 10.27 2.14 7.51
N PRO A 488 10.72 1.76 6.30
CA PRO A 488 9.96 0.85 5.44
C PRO A 488 10.08 -0.62 5.86
N ASP A 489 11.20 -0.98 6.49
CA ASP A 489 11.61 -2.34 6.83
C ASP A 489 11.30 -2.73 8.28
N VAL A 490 10.69 -1.82 9.06
CA VAL A 490 10.33 -2.06 10.46
C VAL A 490 8.82 -2.29 10.58
N PRO A 491 8.37 -3.51 10.92
CA PRO A 491 6.95 -3.78 11.10
C PRO A 491 6.42 -3.35 12.46
N LEU A 492 5.20 -2.80 12.43
CA LEU A 492 4.48 -2.31 13.60
C LEU A 492 5.19 -1.14 14.26
N PHE A 493 4.63 -0.63 15.36
CA PHE A 493 5.18 0.52 16.06
C PHE A 493 4.96 0.44 17.56
N LEU A 494 5.77 1.20 18.28
CA LEU A 494 5.71 1.41 19.72
C LEU A 494 4.88 2.65 20.03
N SER A 495 4.21 2.65 21.17
CA SER A 495 3.51 3.83 21.67
C SER A 495 4.16 4.32 22.95
N LEU A 496 4.84 5.46 22.88
CA LEU A 496 5.53 6.05 24.04
C LEU A 496 4.58 6.27 25.22
N HIS A 497 3.35 6.72 24.95
CA HIS A 497 2.32 6.86 25.95
C HIS A 497 2.06 5.56 26.73
N ASN A 498 2.00 4.41 26.04
CA ASN A 498 1.74 3.13 26.69
C ASN A 498 2.96 2.58 27.43
N LEU A 499 4.19 2.80 26.91
CA LEU A 499 5.40 2.48 27.66
C LEU A 499 5.43 3.22 29.01
N CYS A 500 5.09 4.51 29.02
CA CYS A 500 5.00 5.32 30.23
C CYS A 500 3.86 4.87 31.15
N ALA A 501 2.71 4.47 30.59
CA ALA A 501 1.59 3.95 31.37
C ALA A 501 1.96 2.64 32.10
N THR A 502 2.67 1.73 31.42
CA THR A 502 3.18 0.48 32.00
C THR A 502 4.11 0.75 33.19
N LEU A 503 5.03 1.71 33.05
CA LEU A 503 5.99 2.08 34.10
C LEU A 503 5.43 3.05 35.14
N LYS A 504 4.21 3.57 34.93
CA LYS A 504 3.58 4.61 35.76
C LYS A 504 4.48 5.84 35.94
N CYS A 505 5.10 6.29 34.87
CA CYS A 505 6.02 7.43 34.88
C CYS A 505 5.52 8.61 34.05
N THR A 506 6.08 9.79 34.29
CA THR A 506 5.88 10.94 33.41
C THR A 506 6.52 10.66 32.05
N SER A 507 5.85 11.09 30.98
CA SER A 507 6.36 10.84 29.62
C SER A 507 7.56 11.74 29.32
N PRO A 508 8.66 11.20 28.77
CA PRO A 508 9.66 12.06 28.14
C PRO A 508 9.05 12.77 26.94
N SER A 509 9.66 13.88 26.52
CA SER A 509 9.33 14.47 25.23
C SER A 509 9.72 13.49 24.11
N ALA A 510 8.98 13.51 23.01
CA ALA A 510 9.28 12.64 21.87
C ALA A 510 10.70 12.87 21.32
N ILE A 511 11.21 14.10 21.41
CA ILE A 511 12.58 14.46 21.01
C ILE A 511 13.61 13.76 21.89
N ILE A 512 13.44 13.78 23.23
CA ILE A 512 14.36 13.12 24.16
C ILE A 512 14.36 11.61 23.92
N PHE A 513 13.18 11.01 23.78
CA PHE A 513 13.07 9.57 23.54
C PHE A 513 13.72 9.16 22.21
N ARG A 514 13.44 9.90 21.13
CA ARG A 514 14.09 9.69 19.83
C ARG A 514 15.60 9.82 19.91
N SER A 515 16.11 10.84 20.59
CA SER A 515 17.54 11.04 20.80
C SER A 515 18.17 9.88 21.56
N ALA A 516 17.50 9.33 22.58
CA ALA A 516 17.98 8.17 23.32
C ALA A 516 18.09 6.92 22.43
N VAL A 517 17.09 6.66 21.58
CA VAL A 517 17.10 5.53 20.63
C VAL A 517 18.22 5.67 19.60
N ILE A 518 18.40 6.88 19.03
CA ILE A 518 19.47 7.16 18.06
C ILE A 518 20.86 6.99 18.70
N ASN A 519 21.05 7.51 19.92
CA ASN A 519 22.32 7.36 20.65
C ASN A 519 22.61 5.92 21.07
N ALA A 520 21.58 5.07 21.17
CA ALA A 520 21.73 3.63 21.38
C ALA A 520 22.09 2.87 20.08
N GLY A 521 22.20 3.56 18.94
CA GLY A 521 22.62 2.97 17.65
C GLY A 521 21.47 2.47 16.77
N TYR A 522 20.22 2.84 17.08
CA TYR A 522 19.02 2.37 16.38
C TYR A 522 18.32 3.47 15.60
N ARG A 523 17.59 3.07 14.55
CA ARG A 523 16.78 3.98 13.74
C ARG A 523 15.42 4.20 14.38
N ILE A 524 14.84 5.38 14.19
CA ILE A 524 13.49 5.69 14.66
C ILE A 524 12.76 6.63 13.70
N SER A 525 11.48 6.39 13.46
CA SER A 525 10.60 7.28 12.69
C SER A 525 9.23 7.42 13.37
N GLY A 526 8.41 8.36 12.88
CA GLY A 526 6.97 8.34 13.12
C GLY A 526 6.26 7.24 12.33
N THR A 527 4.93 7.25 12.34
CA THR A 527 4.07 6.40 11.49
C THR A 527 2.79 7.14 11.13
N HIS A 528 2.31 7.00 9.90
CA HIS A 528 1.11 7.69 9.40
C HIS A 528 -0.18 7.16 10.03
N VAL A 529 -0.19 5.91 10.50
CA VAL A 529 -1.39 5.29 11.07
C VAL A 529 -1.69 5.75 12.51
N ASN A 530 -0.70 6.36 13.17
CA ASN A 530 -0.84 6.85 14.54
C ASN A 530 0.15 8.01 14.81
N PRO A 531 -0.34 9.24 15.08
CA PRO A 531 0.51 10.39 15.38
C PRO A 531 1.45 10.23 16.58
N LEU A 532 1.11 9.32 17.52
CA LEU A 532 1.90 9.01 18.71
C LEU A 532 2.70 7.70 18.56
N GLY A 533 2.63 7.06 17.39
CA GLY A 533 3.36 5.84 17.09
C GLY A 533 4.80 6.13 16.67
N LEU A 534 5.71 5.26 17.09
CA LEU A 534 7.14 5.33 16.80
C LEU A 534 7.61 3.97 16.27
N LYS A 535 8.13 3.95 15.05
CA LYS A 535 8.78 2.76 14.49
C LYS A 535 10.26 2.79 14.87
N SER A 536 10.79 1.67 15.33
CA SER A 536 12.20 1.54 15.69
C SER A 536 12.67 0.12 15.41
N ASP A 537 13.91 -0.03 14.94
CA ASP A 537 14.57 -1.34 14.84
C ASP A 537 15.30 -1.75 16.13
N ALA A 538 15.20 -0.93 17.19
CA ALA A 538 15.64 -1.30 18.53
C ALA A 538 14.82 -2.49 19.07
N PRO A 539 15.47 -3.57 19.56
CA PRO A 539 14.76 -4.65 20.21
C PRO A 539 14.11 -4.19 21.53
N MET A 540 13.08 -4.93 21.97
CA MET A 540 12.24 -4.51 23.11
C MET A 540 13.01 -4.34 24.42
N ASP A 541 14.04 -5.15 24.67
CA ASP A 541 14.91 -5.05 25.84
C ASP A 541 15.65 -3.70 25.90
N VAL A 542 16.19 -3.24 24.77
CA VAL A 542 16.82 -1.92 24.63
C VAL A 542 15.81 -0.80 24.89
N ILE A 543 14.60 -0.91 24.32
CA ILE A 543 13.52 0.06 24.56
C ILE A 543 13.18 0.14 26.05
N TRP A 544 13.09 -1.01 26.74
CA TRP A 544 12.86 -1.03 28.18
C TRP A 544 14.03 -0.48 28.97
N ASP A 545 15.28 -0.71 28.57
CA ASP A 545 16.44 -0.13 29.22
C ASP A 545 16.49 1.39 29.13
N ILE A 546 16.16 1.95 27.97
CA ILE A 546 16.00 3.40 27.79
C ILE A 546 14.94 3.94 28.76
N MET A 547 13.79 3.27 28.83
CA MET A 547 12.71 3.70 29.71
C MET A 547 13.04 3.52 31.21
N ARG A 548 13.73 2.44 31.58
CA ARG A 548 14.26 2.23 32.95
C ARG A 548 15.23 3.34 33.34
N CYS A 549 16.09 3.77 32.42
CA CYS A 549 17.00 4.90 32.63
C CYS A 549 16.24 6.21 32.81
N TRP A 550 15.19 6.45 32.02
CA TRP A 550 14.32 7.63 32.16
C TRP A 550 13.66 7.70 33.55
N VAL A 551 13.10 6.59 34.05
CA VAL A 551 12.47 6.53 35.38
C VAL A 551 13.47 6.85 36.49
N LYS A 552 14.70 6.32 36.40
CA LYS A 552 15.77 6.61 37.37
C LYS A 552 16.13 8.11 37.39
N LYS A 553 16.29 8.73 36.22
CA LYS A 553 16.62 10.16 36.10
C LYS A 553 15.49 11.06 36.61
N SER A 554 14.25 10.83 36.14
CA SER A 554 13.08 11.63 36.55
C SER A 554 12.77 11.51 38.05
N SER A 555 13.02 10.33 38.64
CA SER A 555 12.87 10.12 40.09
C SER A 555 13.97 10.84 40.90
N SER A 556 15.19 10.94 40.38
CA SER A 556 16.27 11.72 41.01
C SER A 556 16.00 13.24 40.96
N GLU A 557 15.40 13.76 39.89
CA GLU A 557 14.97 15.17 39.78
C GLU A 557 13.75 15.49 40.67
N ALA A 558 12.81 14.55 40.80
CA ALA A 558 11.69 14.65 41.75
C ALA A 558 12.15 14.62 43.22
N SER A 559 13.28 14.00 43.50
CA SER A 559 13.92 13.98 44.82
C SER A 559 14.67 15.28 45.11
N ALA A 560 15.33 15.86 44.10
CA ALA A 560 16.02 17.15 44.21
C ALA A 560 15.06 18.33 44.42
N SER A 561 13.83 18.26 43.88
CA SER A 561 12.77 19.26 44.11
C SER A 561 12.00 19.07 45.44
N ARG A 562 12.23 17.97 46.18
CA ARG A 562 11.56 17.65 47.46
C ARG A 562 12.46 17.74 48.68
N SER A 563 13.57 18.48 48.63
CA SER A 563 14.40 18.73 49.81
C SER A 563 13.82 19.79 50.77
N ILE A 564 12.64 19.54 51.36
CA ILE A 564 12.27 19.98 52.71
C ILE A 564 11.39 18.91 53.38
N ARG A 565 12.03 17.90 53.98
CA ARG A 565 11.80 17.34 55.33
C ARG A 565 12.39 15.94 55.43
N LYS A 566 13.41 15.83 56.27
CA LYS A 566 14.05 14.59 56.72
C LYS A 566 13.04 13.73 57.51
N HIS A 567 13.06 12.41 57.34
CA HIS A 567 13.51 11.48 58.38
C HIS A 567 13.44 9.99 57.98
N HIS A 568 14.53 9.30 58.35
CA HIS A 568 14.77 7.87 58.58
C HIS A 568 15.31 6.94 57.47
N PRO A 569 16.37 6.14 57.78
CA PRO A 569 17.15 5.40 56.79
C PRO A 569 16.74 3.92 56.69
N CYS A 570 16.79 3.35 55.48
CA CYS A 570 16.85 1.90 55.28
C CYS A 570 18.29 1.45 55.05
N LYS A 571 18.74 0.51 55.89
CA LYS A 571 20.00 -0.23 55.77
C LYS A 571 19.83 -1.35 54.73
N GLY A 572 20.93 -1.70 54.05
CA GLY A 572 21.08 -3.03 53.44
C GLY A 572 21.62 -3.03 52.02
N THR A 573 22.91 -2.78 51.88
CA THR A 573 23.72 -3.09 50.69
C THR A 573 23.81 -4.60 50.45
N SER A 574 23.68 -5.03 49.20
CA SER A 574 24.49 -6.16 48.71
C SER A 574 24.95 -5.88 47.28
N SER A 575 26.18 -6.31 47.07
CA SER A 575 27.16 -5.87 46.10
C SER A 575 27.28 -6.85 44.95
N THR A 576 27.15 -6.36 43.71
CA THR A 576 27.96 -6.81 42.57
C THR A 576 27.87 -5.74 41.50
N GLY A 577 28.97 -5.03 41.30
CA GLY A 577 29.11 -3.99 40.30
C GLY A 577 29.39 -4.57 38.92
N GLN A 578 28.64 -4.09 37.94
CA GLN A 578 29.08 -3.98 36.56
C GLN A 578 28.55 -2.64 36.06
N PHE A 579 29.46 -1.68 35.88
CA PHE A 579 29.15 -0.35 35.37
C PHE A 579 28.82 -0.45 33.88
N CYS A 580 27.62 -0.03 33.50
CA CYS A 580 27.23 0.20 32.12
C CYS A 580 27.84 1.54 31.64
N SER A 581 28.67 1.47 30.59
CA SER A 581 29.46 2.56 30.02
C SER A 581 28.65 3.48 29.09
N CYS A 582 27.49 3.97 29.52
CA CYS A 582 26.64 4.89 28.74
C CYS A 582 26.51 6.30 29.33
N CYS A 583 27.27 6.63 30.39
CA CYS A 583 27.29 7.98 30.96
C CYS A 583 28.71 8.56 30.90
N SER A 584 29.08 9.10 29.75
CA SER A 584 30.19 10.04 29.64
C SER A 584 29.79 11.14 28.66
N ILE A 585 28.95 12.07 29.12
CA ILE A 585 28.79 13.36 28.46
C ILE A 585 29.24 14.43 29.45
N SER A 586 30.30 15.09 29.00
CA SER A 586 31.08 16.18 29.57
C SER A 586 30.25 17.38 30.04
N GLN A 587 30.48 17.80 31.28
CA GLN A 587 30.36 19.21 31.67
C GLN A 587 31.68 19.93 31.33
N GLN A 588 31.67 20.70 30.26
CA GLN A 588 32.53 21.88 29.99
C GLN A 588 31.74 22.68 28.95
N GLY A 589 31.41 23.96 29.05
CA GLY A 589 31.65 25.03 30.00
C GLY A 589 31.24 26.32 29.26
N SER A 590 30.68 27.31 29.94
CA SER A 590 30.71 28.72 29.53
C SER A 590 30.08 29.58 30.61
N SER A 591 30.97 30.25 31.36
CA SER A 591 30.89 31.55 32.04
C SER A 591 29.56 32.03 32.61
#